data_AF-A0A0F9EBE9-F1
#
_entry.id   AF-A0A0F9EBE9-F1
#
_cell.length_a   1.000
_cell.length_b   1.000
_cell.length_c   1.000
_cell.angle_alpha   90.00
_cell.angle_beta   90.00
_cell.angle_gamma   90.00
#
_symmetry.space_group_name_H-M   'P 1'
#
loop_
_entity.id
_entity.type
_entity.pdbx_description
1 polymer ?
#
loop_
_entity_poly.entity_id
_entity_poly.type
_entity_poly.pdbx_seq_one_letter_code
_entity_poly.pdbx_strand_id
1 'polypeptide(L)' 'GRILRTIDGGNSWYVLPEGTTTLPANDYISTIAVSGECPNDLYAGGLADNATDGFLVKGA' A
#
# COMPACT_ATOMS: atom_id res chain seq x y z
N GLY A 1 -2.90 0.14 -8.90
CA GLY A 1 -3.85 0.70 -7.90
C GLY A 1 -3.21 1.79 -7.04
N ARG A 2 -3.91 2.29 -6.00
CA ARG A 2 -3.38 3.26 -5.01
C ARG A 2 -3.72 2.79 -3.59
N ILE A 3 -2.84 3.02 -2.63
CA ILE A 3 -3.09 2.75 -1.20
C ILE A 3 -3.31 4.08 -0.49
N LEU A 4 -4.35 4.13 0.33
CA LEU A 4 -4.75 5.31 1.10
C LEU A 4 -4.93 4.92 2.58
N ARG A 5 -4.47 5.78 3.48
CA ARG A 5 -4.64 5.63 4.94
C ARG A 5 -5.43 6.81 5.49
N THR A 6 -6.28 6.57 6.48
CA THR A 6 -6.92 7.63 7.28
C THR A 6 -6.59 7.40 8.76
N ILE A 7 -6.50 8.50 9.51
CA ILE A 7 -6.32 8.49 10.98
C ILE A 7 -7.45 9.23 11.70
N ASP A 8 -8.47 9.69 10.97
CA ASP A 8 -9.54 10.55 11.47
C ASP A 8 -10.93 10.03 11.12
N GLY A 9 -11.07 8.72 10.92
CA GLY A 9 -12.34 8.08 10.59
C GLY A 9 -12.80 8.29 9.15
N GLY A 10 -11.89 8.67 8.24
CA GLY A 10 -12.15 8.84 6.81
C GLY A 10 -12.44 10.27 6.38
N ASN A 11 -12.22 11.27 7.26
CA ASN A 11 -12.38 12.69 6.92
C ASN A 11 -11.23 13.20 6.04
N SER A 12 -10.02 12.68 6.25
CA SER A 12 -8.85 12.93 5.41
C SER A 12 -8.06 11.65 5.12
N TRP A 13 -7.31 11.67 4.02
CA TRP A 13 -6.60 10.51 3.50
C TRP A 13 -5.18 10.86 3.07
N TYR A 14 -4.24 9.99 3.42
CA TYR A 14 -2.83 10.05 3.08
C TYR A 14 -2.52 9.01 2.01
N VAL A 15 -1.75 9.39 0.99
CA VAL A 15 -1.31 8.47 -0.07
C VAL A 15 -0.10 7.71 0.43
N LEU A 16 -0.14 6.37 0.34
CA LEU A 16 0.98 5.51 0.73
C LEU A 16 1.67 4.87 -0.49
N PRO A 17 3.00 4.59 -0.39
CA PRO A 17 3.90 5.03 0.68
C PRO A 17 4.05 6.56 0.73
N GLU A 18 4.30 7.14 1.91
CA GLU A 18 4.60 8.57 2.02
C GLU A 18 6.04 8.86 1.56
N GLY A 19 6.31 10.07 1.06
CA GLY A 19 7.64 10.47 0.61
C GLY A 19 7.97 10.13 -0.85
N THR A 20 9.23 9.75 -1.13
CA THR A 20 9.74 9.50 -2.50
C THR A 20 9.57 8.06 -2.98
N THR A 21 9.14 7.15 -2.11
CA THR A 21 8.91 5.75 -2.46
C THR A 21 7.59 5.64 -3.22
N THR A 22 7.64 5.15 -4.45
CA THR A 22 6.45 4.94 -5.28
C THR A 22 6.00 3.49 -5.21
N LEU A 23 4.70 3.27 -5.39
CA LEU A 23 4.19 1.93 -5.69
C LEU A 23 4.81 1.45 -7.01
N PRO A 24 5.35 0.22 -7.06
CA PRO A 24 5.83 -0.36 -8.32
C PRO A 24 4.67 -0.48 -9.33
N ALA A 25 4.97 -0.52 -10.62
CA ALA A 25 3.95 -0.79 -11.64
C ALA A 25 3.26 -2.14 -11.35
N ASN A 26 1.93 -2.13 -11.29
CA ASN A 26 1.11 -3.29 -10.93
C ASN A 26 -0.23 -3.26 -11.65
N ASP A 27 -0.73 -4.44 -12.00
CA ASP A 27 -2.09 -4.63 -12.52
C ASP A 27 -3.11 -4.39 -11.40
N TYR A 28 -2.90 -5.06 -10.25
CA TYR A 28 -3.79 -4.96 -9.09
C TYR A 28 -3.08 -5.29 -7.77
N ILE A 29 -3.61 -4.71 -6.70
CA ILE A 29 -3.31 -5.08 -5.31
C ILE A 29 -4.35 -6.12 -4.90
N SER A 30 -3.91 -7.30 -4.45
CA SER A 30 -4.81 -8.40 -4.06
C SER A 30 -5.00 -8.51 -2.54
N THR A 31 -4.07 -7.96 -1.74
CA THR A 31 -4.14 -8.02 -0.28
C THR A 31 -3.51 -6.79 0.38
N ILE A 32 -4.02 -6.46 1.57
CA ILE A 32 -3.52 -5.41 2.44
C ILE A 32 -3.64 -5.85 3.91
N ALA A 33 -2.62 -5.57 4.71
CA ALA A 33 -2.61 -5.84 6.15
C ALA A 33 -1.91 -4.70 6.91
N VAL A 34 -2.52 -4.26 8.00
CA VAL A 34 -1.97 -3.25 8.91
C VAL A 34 -1.20 -3.94 10.03
N SER A 35 -0.05 -3.41 10.41
CA SER A 35 0.73 -3.94 11.54
C SER A 35 0.01 -3.66 12.86
N GLY A 36 -0.10 -4.69 13.71
CA GLY A 36 -0.66 -4.55 15.06
C GLY A 36 0.28 -3.88 16.05
N GLU A 37 1.60 -3.89 15.78
CA GLU A 37 2.62 -3.30 16.65
C GLU A 37 2.83 -1.81 16.35
N CYS A 38 2.66 -1.42 15.09
CA CYS A 38 2.82 -0.05 14.60
C CYS A 38 1.68 0.27 13.62
N PRO A 39 0.56 0.88 14.05
CA PRO A 39 -0.61 1.12 13.20
C PRO A 39 -0.38 1.98 11.95
N ASN A 40 0.74 2.72 11.92
CA ASN A 40 1.16 3.50 10.76
C ASN A 40 1.80 2.65 9.66
N ASP A 41 2.33 1.47 10.00
CA ASP A 41 2.91 0.54 9.05
C ASP A 41 1.84 -0.40 8.49
N LEU A 42 1.83 -0.54 7.17
CA LEU A 42 1.06 -1.57 6.48
C LEU A 42 1.88 -2.24 5.39
N TYR A 43 1.42 -3.41 4.97
CA TYR A 43 1.99 -4.15 3.86
C TYR A 43 0.89 -4.48 2.86
N ALA A 44 1.20 -4.33 1.58
CA ALA A 44 0.32 -4.71 0.49
C ALA A 44 1.08 -5.54 -0.54
N GLY A 45 0.36 -6.46 -1.16
CA GLY A 45 0.89 -7.31 -2.21
C GLY A 45 -0.10 -7.51 -3.33
N GLY A 46 0.40 -7.92 -4.48
CA GLY A 46 -0.40 -8.09 -5.68
C GLY A 46 0.41 -8.62 -6.85
N LEU A 47 -0.17 -8.50 -8.05
CA LEU A 47 0.47 -8.90 -9.30
C LEU A 47 1.19 -7.70 -9.93
N ALA A 48 2.48 -7.87 -10.23
CA ALA A 48 3.26 -6.86 -10.94
C ALA A 48 2.77 -6.69 -12.39
N ASP A 49 3.09 -5.55 -12.98
CA ASP A 49 2.71 -5.21 -14.36
C ASP A 49 3.11 -6.31 -15.36
N ASN A 50 2.27 -6.52 -16.37
CA ASN A 50 2.40 -7.58 -17.37
C ASN A 50 2.44 -9.02 -16.80
N ALA A 51 1.84 -9.23 -15.62
CA ALA A 51 1.78 -10.53 -14.95
C ALA A 51 3.14 -11.23 -14.76
N THR A 52 4.21 -10.44 -14.53
CA THR A 52 5.58 -10.97 -14.48
C THR A 52 5.85 -11.80 -13.21
N ASP A 53 5.54 -11.25 -12.03
CA ASP A 53 5.68 -11.87 -10.70
C ASP A 53 4.75 -11.14 -9.70
N GLY A 54 4.76 -11.55 -8.42
CA GLY A 54 4.17 -10.80 -7.33
C GLY A 54 5.01 -9.57 -6.92
N PHE A 55 4.38 -8.60 -6.26
CA PHE A 55 5.08 -7.52 -5.58
C PHE A 55 4.68 -7.44 -4.10
N LEU A 56 5.57 -6.85 -3.30
CA LEU A 56 5.34 -6.47 -1.91
C LEU A 56 5.74 -5.00 -1.74
N VAL A 57 4.90 -4.23 -1.05
CA VAL A 57 5.20 -2.83 -0.68
C VAL A 57 4.89 -2.60 0.79
N LYS A 58 5.77 -1.86 1.48
CA LYS A 58 5.51 -1.30 2.81
C LYS A 58 4.98 0.12 2.63
N GLY A 59 3.81 0.41 3.21
CA GLY A 59 3.32 1.76 3.40
C GLY A 59 3.65 2.20 4.83
N ALA A 60 4.33 3.34 4.98
CA ALA A 60 4.59 4.00 6.25
C ALA A 60 4.30 5.50 6.08
#